data_AF-A0A1Y1L0J8-F1
#
_entry.id   AF-A0A1Y1L0J8-F1
#
_cell.length_a   1.000
_cell.length_b   1.000
_cell.length_c   1.000
_cell.angle_alpha   90.00
_cell.angle_beta   90.00
_cell.angle_gamma   90.00
#
_symmetry.space_group_name_H-M   'P 1'
#
loop_
_entity.id
_entity.type
_entity.pdbx_description
1 polymer ?
#
loop_
_entity_poly.entity_id
_entity_poly.type
_entity_poly.pdbx_seq_one_letter_code
_entity_poly.pdbx_strand_id
1 'polypeptide(L)'
;MLDISVSSVEKLHRHQICPIVLLIKFKSTKQIKEVKDTRYPLDKLSGKAAKEMYEHCLKLEVEYRHQITAVIPAGVNIAYMCTQVKAAIDAEHNKSQWVHIS
;
A
#
# COMPACT_ATOMS: atom_id res chain seq x y z
N MET A 1 -9.48 -9.62 -0.52
CA MET A 1 -9.00 -8.22 -0.49
C MET A 1 -10.14 -7.36 0.04
N LEU A 2 -9.85 -6.44 0.96
CA LEU A 2 -10.81 -5.46 1.46
C LEU A 2 -10.53 -4.13 0.76
N ASP A 3 -11.53 -3.56 0.12
CA ASP A 3 -11.49 -2.18 -0.39
C ASP A 3 -12.30 -1.30 0.58
N ILE A 4 -11.61 -0.74 1.57
CA ILE A 4 -12.20 0.03 2.66
C ILE A 4 -11.39 1.30 2.89
N SER A 5 -12.04 2.33 3.41
CA SER A 5 -11.33 3.53 3.86
C SER A 5 -10.31 3.17 4.95
N VAL A 6 -9.19 3.88 4.99
CA VAL A 6 -8.17 3.66 6.04
C VAL A 6 -8.76 3.89 7.44
N SER A 7 -9.73 4.81 7.58
CA SER A 7 -10.50 5.01 8.81
C SER A 7 -11.30 3.78 9.30
N SER A 8 -11.52 2.79 8.44
CA SER A 8 -12.18 1.53 8.81
C SER A 8 -11.21 0.50 9.40
N VAL A 9 -9.89 0.67 9.23
CA VAL A 9 -8.85 -0.20 9.80
C VAL A 9 -8.86 -0.16 11.33
N GLU A 10 -9.05 1.01 11.93
CA GLU A 10 -9.19 1.15 13.39
C GLU A 10 -10.41 0.42 13.97
N LYS A 11 -11.47 0.26 13.16
CA LYS A 11 -12.65 -0.51 13.57
C LYS A 11 -12.33 -2.01 13.57
N LEU A 12 -11.55 -2.50 12.61
CA LEU A 12 -11.11 -3.89 12.55
C LEU A 12 -10.23 -4.25 13.75
N HIS A 13 -9.27 -3.39 14.12
CA HIS A 13 -8.43 -3.61 15.30
C HIS A 13 -9.24 -3.78 16.59
N ARG A 14 -10.33 -3.02 16.76
CA ARG A 14 -11.24 -3.15 17.90
C ARG A 14 -11.97 -4.49 17.95
N HIS A 15 -12.15 -5.15 16.82
CA HIS A 15 -12.75 -6.48 16.71
C HIS A 15 -11.70 -7.61 16.68
N GLN A 16 -10.46 -7.33 17.07
CA GLN A 16 -9.34 -8.28 17.05
C GLN A 16 -9.01 -8.83 15.66
N ILE A 17 -9.45 -8.12 14.62
CA ILE A 17 -9.04 -8.37 13.25
C ILE A 17 -7.84 -7.44 13.00
N CYS A 18 -6.66 -8.02 12.88
CA CYS A 18 -5.42 -7.28 12.61
C CYS A 18 -5.08 -7.37 11.12
N PRO A 19 -5.62 -6.47 10.27
CA PRO A 19 -5.34 -6.52 8.84
C PRO A 19 -3.85 -6.24 8.57
N ILE A 20 -3.30 -6.91 7.57
CA ILE A 20 -2.00 -6.57 7.00
C ILE A 20 -2.20 -5.33 6.12
N VAL A 21 -1.61 -4.20 6.51
CA VAL A 21 -1.78 -2.90 5.85
C VAL A 21 -0.49 -2.55 5.11
N LEU A 22 -0.52 -2.70 3.79
CA LEU A 22 0.64 -2.42 2.93
C LEU A 22 0.52 -1.05 2.26
N LEU A 23 1.56 -0.23 2.37
CA LEU A 23 1.68 1.02 1.60
C LEU A 23 2.59 0.81 0.39
N ILE A 24 2.07 0.98 -0.82
CA ILE A 24 2.88 0.98 -2.05
C ILE A 24 3.40 2.41 -2.29
N LYS A 25 4.72 2.59 -2.23
CA LYS A 25 5.36 3.91 -2.26
C LYS A 25 6.25 4.09 -3.48
N PHE A 26 5.92 5.06 -4.32
CA PHE A 26 6.80 5.53 -5.39
C PHE A 26 7.86 6.50 -4.85
N LYS A 27 9.03 6.57 -5.49
CA LYS A 27 10.10 7.51 -5.11
C LYS A 27 9.87 8.90 -5.69
N SER A 28 9.11 9.02 -6.77
CA SER A 28 8.82 10.30 -7.43
C SER A 28 7.56 10.23 -8.31
N THR A 29 7.04 11.39 -8.67
CA THR A 29 5.99 11.57 -9.67
C THR A 29 6.36 10.99 -11.05
N LYS A 30 7.65 11.01 -11.40
CA LYS A 30 8.17 10.42 -12.64
C LYS A 30 7.90 8.92 -12.70
N GLN A 31 8.21 8.20 -11.62
CA GLN A 31 7.97 6.75 -11.57
C GLN A 31 6.49 6.41 -11.70
N ILE A 32 5.59 7.23 -11.13
CA ILE A 32 4.13 7.03 -11.26
C ILE A 32 3.71 7.13 -12.73
N LYS A 33 4.20 8.14 -13.46
CA LYS A 33 3.90 8.32 -14.89
C LYS A 33 4.50 7.25 -15.79
N GLU A 34 5.56 6.61 -15.35
CA GLU A 34 6.28 5.56 -16.09
C GLU A 34 5.71 4.16 -15.84
N VAL A 35 4.82 4.00 -14.86
CA VAL A 35 4.07 2.74 -14.69
C VAL A 35 3.25 2.49 -15.95
N LYS A 36 3.58 1.42 -16.64
CA LYS A 36 2.83 0.89 -17.78
C LYS A 36 2.41 -0.52 -17.44
N ASP A 37 1.11 -0.80 -17.45
CA ASP A 37 0.62 -2.18 -17.51
C ASP A 37 0.38 -2.51 -18.99
N THR A 38 1.06 -3.51 -19.52
CA THR A 38 0.85 -3.93 -20.92
C THR A 38 -0.55 -4.47 -21.17
N ARG A 39 -1.27 -4.85 -20.10
CA ARG A 39 -2.65 -5.36 -20.16
C ARG A 39 -3.70 -4.25 -20.09
N TYR A 40 -3.32 -3.06 -19.62
CA TYR A 40 -4.18 -1.90 -19.53
C TYR A 40 -3.45 -0.70 -20.13
N PRO A 41 -3.72 -0.35 -21.42
CA PRO A 41 -3.22 0.89 -21.99
C PRO A 41 -3.86 2.05 -21.23
N LEU A 42 -3.18 2.48 -20.15
CA LEU A 42 -3.61 3.62 -19.37
C LEU A 42 -3.44 4.84 -20.27
N ASP A 43 -4.50 5.62 -20.43
CA ASP A 43 -4.37 6.97 -20.96
C ASP A 43 -3.24 7.68 -20.21
N LYS A 44 -2.47 8.47 -20.95
CA LYS A 44 -1.26 9.12 -20.44
C LYS A 44 -1.59 9.89 -19.17
N LEU A 45 -1.19 9.37 -18.01
CA LEU A 45 -1.48 9.99 -16.72
C LEU A 45 -0.96 11.42 -16.72
N SER A 46 -1.83 12.37 -16.41
CA SER A 46 -1.46 13.78 -16.42
C SER A 46 -0.39 14.07 -15.35
N GLY A 47 0.44 15.08 -15.60
CA GLY A 47 1.45 15.50 -14.62
C GLY A 47 0.82 15.96 -13.30
N LYS A 48 -0.36 16.60 -13.37
CA LYS A 48 -1.12 17.03 -12.20
C LYS A 48 -1.60 15.84 -11.38
N ALA A 49 -2.24 14.85 -12.00
CA ALA A 49 -2.70 13.65 -11.31
C ALA A 49 -1.55 12.87 -10.67
N ALA A 50 -0.42 12.71 -11.38
CA ALA A 50 0.76 12.06 -10.82
C ALA A 50 1.33 12.79 -9.60
N LYS A 51 1.30 14.13 -9.60
CA LYS A 51 1.71 14.95 -8.46
C LYS A 51 0.76 14.78 -7.27
N GLU A 52 -0.54 14.88 -7.50
CA GLU A 52 -1.57 14.70 -6.48
C GLU A 52 -1.49 13.30 -5.85
N MET A 53 -1.31 12.25 -6.66
CA MET A 53 -1.11 10.88 -6.17
C MET A 53 0.13 10.74 -5.27
N TYR A 54 1.24 11.37 -5.67
CA TYR A 54 2.48 11.31 -4.90
C TYR A 54 2.34 12.04 -3.55
N GLU A 55 1.78 13.25 -3.55
CA GLU A 55 1.54 14.04 -2.34
C GLU A 55 0.54 13.35 -1.41
N HIS A 56 -0.52 12.75 -1.98
CA HIS A 56 -1.49 11.97 -1.22
C HIS A 56 -0.84 10.74 -0.56
N CYS A 57 0.04 10.02 -1.27
CA CYS A 57 0.77 8.89 -0.70
C CYS A 57 1.65 9.31 0.49
N LEU A 58 2.38 10.43 0.37
CA LEU A 58 3.18 10.97 1.47
C LEU A 58 2.31 11.36 2.67
N LYS A 59 1.15 11.98 2.43
CA LYS A 59 0.20 12.31 3.49
C LYS A 59 -0.30 11.05 4.21
N LEU A 60 -0.71 10.02 3.47
CA LEU A 60 -1.16 8.75 4.02
C LEU A 60 -0.07 8.07 4.86
N GLU A 61 1.17 8.10 4.41
CA GLU A 61 2.30 7.52 5.14
C GLU A 61 2.51 8.17 6.51
N VAL A 62 2.35 9.49 6.58
CA VAL A 62 2.49 10.25 7.84
C VAL A 62 1.28 10.00 8.74
N GLU A 63 0.07 10.17 8.20
CA GLU A 63 -1.19 10.12 8.95
C GLU A 63 -1.46 8.71 9.52
N TYR A 64 -1.16 7.68 8.74
CA TYR A 64 -1.47 6.29 9.09
C TYR A 64 -0.22 5.45 9.37
N ARG A 65 0.91 6.08 9.68
CA ARG A 65 2.18 5.40 9.98
C ARG A 65 2.03 4.26 10.98
N HIS A 66 1.21 4.47 12.01
CA HIS A 66 0.96 3.52 13.09
C HIS A 66 0.15 2.29 12.67
N GLN A 67 -0.56 2.37 11.53
CA GLN A 67 -1.38 1.27 11.00
C GLN A 67 -0.64 0.50 9.89
N ILE A 68 0.32 1.14 9.22
CA ILE A 68 1.08 0.53 8.12
C ILE A 68 2.01 -0.56 8.68
N THR A 69 1.79 -1.80 8.25
CA THR A 69 2.60 -2.95 8.68
C THR A 69 3.87 -3.08 7.83
N ALA A 70 3.80 -2.73 6.54
CA ALA A 70 4.96 -2.69 5.67
C ALA A 70 4.81 -1.67 4.54
N VAL A 71 5.94 -1.09 4.11
CA VAL A 71 6.03 -0.21 2.95
C VAL A 71 6.71 -0.94 1.81
N ILE A 72 6.04 -1.04 0.66
CA ILE A 72 6.54 -1.68 -0.55
C ILE A 72 7.07 -0.61 -1.52
N PRO A 73 8.37 -0.59 -1.82
CA PRO A 73 8.90 0.35 -2.80
C PRO A 73 8.42 -0.01 -4.21
N ALA A 74 7.87 0.99 -4.89
CA ALA A 74 7.38 0.88 -6.26
C ALA A 74 8.36 1.44 -7.29
N GLY A 75 8.07 1.20 -8.57
CA GLY A 75 8.75 1.88 -9.69
C GLY A 75 9.88 1.11 -10.39
N VAL A 76 10.01 -0.20 -10.15
CA VAL A 76 10.89 -1.07 -10.96
C VAL A 76 10.10 -1.70 -12.11
N ASN A 77 9.16 -2.58 -11.80
CA ASN A 77 8.08 -3.03 -12.69
C ASN A 77 6.97 -3.69 -11.85
N ILE A 78 5.82 -3.94 -12.45
CA ILE A 78 4.64 -4.50 -11.77
C ILE A 78 4.91 -5.92 -11.25
N ALA A 79 5.57 -6.78 -12.04
CA ALA A 79 5.84 -8.17 -11.64
C ALA A 79 6.69 -8.24 -10.37
N TYR A 80 7.74 -7.42 -10.29
CA TYR A 80 8.60 -7.32 -9.12
C TYR A 80 7.85 -6.77 -7.91
N MET A 81 7.02 -5.74 -8.11
CA MET A 81 6.15 -5.24 -7.04
C MET A 81 5.21 -6.33 -6.51
N CYS A 82 4.61 -7.15 -7.38
CA CYS A 82 3.79 -8.28 -6.95
C CYS A 82 4.57 -9.31 -6.12
N THR A 83 5.83 -9.59 -6.48
CA THR A 83 6.70 -10.46 -5.68
C THR A 83 6.96 -9.87 -4.30
N GLN A 84 7.28 -8.57 -4.22
CA GLN A 84 7.50 -7.88 -2.93
C GLN A 84 6.24 -7.85 -2.07
N VAL A 85 5.07 -7.63 -2.67
CA VAL A 85 3.77 -7.69 -1.97
C VAL A 85 3.55 -9.07 -1.38
N LYS A 86 3.72 -10.14 -2.16
CA LYS A 86 3.58 -11.52 -1.66
C LYS A 86 4.53 -11.79 -0.50
N ALA A 87 5.81 -11.46 -0.66
CA ALA A 87 6.82 -11.66 0.37
C ALA A 87 6.49 -10.89 1.67
N ALA A 88 5.96 -9.67 1.56
CA ALA A 88 5.54 -8.89 2.74
C ALA A 88 4.31 -9.50 3.42
N ILE A 89 3.33 -9.98 2.65
CA ILE A 89 2.16 -10.68 3.21
C ILE A 89 2.61 -11.94 3.96
N ASP A 90 3.46 -12.76 3.36
CA ASP A 90 3.96 -13.99 3.99
C ASP A 90 4.76 -13.68 5.26
N ALA A 91 5.58 -12.63 5.24
CA ALA A 91 6.34 -12.20 6.41
C ALA A 91 5.42 -11.71 7.54
N GLU A 92 4.41 -10.88 7.25
CA GLU A 92 3.46 -10.39 8.26
C GLU A 92 2.54 -11.50 8.78
N HIS A 93 2.15 -12.44 7.92
CA HIS A 93 1.28 -13.56 8.32
C HIS A 93 1.97 -14.54 9.28
N ASN A 94 3.27 -14.75 9.12
CA ASN A 94 4.06 -15.62 9.99
C ASN A 94 4.50 -14.95 11.30
N LYS A 95 4.26 -13.65 11.49
CA LYS A 95 4.56 -13.00 12.77
C LYS A 95 3.53 -13.40 13.81
N SER A 96 4.00 -13.87 14.97
CA SER A 96 3.14 -14.07 16.13
C SER A 96 2.56 -12.73 16.57
N GLN A 97 1.23 -12.64 16.61
CA GLN A 97 0.52 -11.47 17.14
C GLN A 97 -0.09 -11.81 18.50
N TRP A 98 -0.01 -10.86 19.42
CA TRP A 98 -0.67 -10.96 20.71
C TRP A 98 -2.17 -10.76 20.53
N VAL A 99 -2.94 -11.82 20.76
CA VAL A 99 -4.40 -11.75 20.83
C VAL A 99 -4.82 -11.62 22.30
N HIS A 100 -5.67 -10.64 22.60
CA HIS A 100 -6.28 -10.53 23.91
C HIS A 100 -7.28 -11.67 24.08
N ILE A 101 -7.00 -12.59 25.00
CA ILE A 101 -7.96 -13.62 25.40
C ILE A 101 -8.87 -12.96 26.44
N SER A 102 -10.13 -12.72 26.07
CA SER A 102 -11.20 -12.30 26.98
C SER A 102 -11.97 -13.51 27.48
#